data_AF-A0A7V9ZIW0-F1
#
_entry.id   AF-A0A7V9ZIW0-F1
#
_cell.length_a   1.000
_cell.length_b   1.000
_cell.length_c   1.000
_cell.angle_alpha   90.00
_cell.angle_beta   90.00
_cell.angle_gamma   90.00
#
_symmetry.space_group_name_H-M   'P 1'
#
loop_
_entity.id
_entity.type
_entity.pdbx_description
1 polymer ?
#
loop_
_entity_poly.entity_id
_entity_poly.type
_entity_poly.pdbx_seq_one_letter_code
_entity_poly.pdbx_strand_id
1 'polypeptide(L)'
;MAKQEAEKDKKTAARRPQTKPTAPVKKERTSPRQFFKEVVAELKKVAWPTRQEVIAYSIVVLVSVIVIATLIFGMDYVFTKAVLALFGVDV
;
A
#
# COMPACT_ATOMS: atom_id res chain seq x y z
N MET A 1 22.72 -69.13 36.50
CA MET A 1 22.76 -67.82 35.81
C MET A 1 21.38 -67.13 35.82
N ALA A 2 20.62 -67.25 36.92
CA ALA A 2 19.22 -66.79 37.07
C ALA A 2 19.11 -65.32 37.55
N LYS A 3 20.09 -64.47 37.24
CA LYS A 3 20.21 -63.10 37.78
C LYS A 3 19.93 -62.00 36.74
N GLN A 4 19.57 -62.37 35.50
CA GLN A 4 19.40 -61.44 34.39
C GLN A 4 17.95 -61.16 33.99
N GLU A 5 16.97 -61.87 34.54
CA GLU A 5 15.55 -61.62 34.23
C GLU A 5 14.93 -60.54 35.14
N ALA A 6 15.44 -60.35 36.36
CA ALA A 6 14.88 -59.39 37.32
C ALA A 6 15.18 -57.90 37.00
N GLU A 7 16.12 -57.61 36.08
CA GLU A 7 16.49 -56.23 35.73
C GLU A 7 15.70 -55.69 34.53
N LYS A 8 15.10 -56.59 33.72
CA LYS A 8 14.39 -56.21 32.50
C LYS A 8 12.99 -55.66 32.77
N ASP A 9 12.38 -56.01 33.89
CA ASP A 9 11.06 -55.50 34.30
C ASP A 9 11.11 -54.05 34.81
N LYS A 10 12.24 -53.59 35.34
CA LYS A 10 12.37 -52.20 35.83
C LYS A 10 12.50 -51.16 34.72
N LYS A 11 12.86 -51.57 33.49
CA LYS A 11 13.07 -50.63 32.38
C LYS A 11 11.80 -50.34 31.56
N THR A 12 10.75 -51.13 31.75
CA THR A 12 9.50 -51.01 30.96
C THR A 12 8.44 -50.10 31.63
N ALA A 13 8.57 -49.81 32.93
CA ALA A 13 7.60 -48.98 33.66
C ALA A 13 7.81 -47.45 33.54
N ALA A 14 8.87 -46.99 32.85
CA ALA A 14 9.27 -45.57 32.82
C ALA A 14 8.90 -44.81 31.54
N ARG A 15 8.06 -45.36 30.66
CA ARG A 15 7.69 -44.71 29.40
C ARG A 15 6.22 -44.30 29.39
N ARG A 16 5.86 -43.39 30.31
CA ARG A 16 4.62 -42.61 30.21
C ARG A 16 4.67 -41.76 28.93
N PRO A 17 3.66 -41.80 28.04
CA PRO A 17 3.55 -40.79 27.00
C PRO A 17 3.29 -39.45 27.69
N GLN A 18 4.28 -38.57 27.67
CA GLN A 18 4.10 -37.19 28.12
C GLN A 18 3.22 -36.50 27.07
N THR A 19 1.91 -36.46 27.32
CA THR A 19 1.00 -35.54 26.64
C THR A 19 1.42 -34.14 27.07
N LYS A 20 2.25 -33.48 26.24
CA LYS A 20 2.69 -32.11 26.47
C LYS A 20 1.44 -31.23 26.63
N PRO A 21 1.31 -30.45 27.71
CA PRO A 21 0.18 -29.54 27.87
C PRO A 21 0.14 -28.56 26.70
N THR A 22 -0.97 -28.53 25.98
CA THR A 22 -1.26 -27.53 24.95
C THR A 22 -1.16 -26.15 25.61
N ALA A 23 -0.08 -25.44 25.35
CA ALA A 23 0.14 -24.09 25.84
C ALA A 23 -1.01 -23.17 25.37
N PRO A 24 -1.43 -22.19 26.19
CA PRO A 24 -2.53 -21.31 25.84
C PRO A 24 -2.16 -20.51 24.59
N VAL A 25 -3.04 -20.53 23.58
CA VAL A 25 -2.92 -19.68 22.39
C VAL A 25 -2.97 -18.23 22.86
N LYS A 26 -1.80 -17.67 23.13
CA LYS A 26 -1.63 -16.24 23.38
C LYS A 26 -2.11 -15.58 22.10
N LYS A 27 -3.26 -14.88 22.14
CA LYS A 27 -3.71 -14.04 21.03
C LYS A 27 -2.59 -13.05 20.76
N GLU A 28 -1.75 -13.37 19.78
CA GLU A 28 -0.73 -12.48 19.28
C GLU A 28 -1.48 -11.31 18.65
N ARG A 29 -1.56 -10.20 19.40
CA ARG A 29 -1.90 -8.93 18.79
C ARG A 29 -0.80 -8.67 17.78
N THR A 30 -1.17 -8.51 16.51
CA THR A 30 -0.23 -8.21 15.42
C THR A 30 0.69 -7.09 15.89
N SER A 31 1.98 -7.39 15.98
CA SER A 31 2.96 -6.41 16.44
C SER A 31 3.07 -5.30 15.38
N PRO A 32 3.37 -4.04 15.74
CA PRO A 32 3.59 -2.97 14.77
C PRO A 32 4.61 -3.35 13.68
N ARG A 33 5.65 -4.11 14.05
CA ARG A 33 6.65 -4.63 13.09
C ARG A 33 6.04 -5.57 12.06
N GLN A 34 5.09 -6.42 12.46
CA GLN A 34 4.38 -7.32 11.57
C GLN A 34 3.43 -6.54 10.64
N PHE A 35 2.71 -5.54 11.15
CA PHE A 35 1.89 -4.63 10.33
C PHE A 35 2.71 -3.94 9.23
N PHE A 36 3.90 -3.42 9.52
CA PHE A 36 4.76 -2.80 8.49
C PHE A 36 5.21 -3.81 7.43
N LYS A 37 5.52 -5.06 7.81
CA LYS A 37 5.84 -6.11 6.84
C LYS A 37 4.64 -6.43 5.94
N GLU A 38 3.44 -6.48 6.51
CA GLU A 38 2.20 -6.70 5.77
C GLU A 38 1.90 -5.52 4.81
N VAL A 39 2.07 -4.27 5.25
CA VAL A 39 1.91 -3.07 4.40
C VAL A 39 2.91 -3.06 3.24
N VAL A 40 4.18 -3.36 3.48
CA VAL A 40 5.18 -3.43 2.40
C VAL A 40 4.86 -4.57 1.42
N ALA A 41 4.35 -5.69 1.91
CA ALA A 41 3.91 -6.79 1.04
C ALA A 41 2.72 -6.37 0.16
N GLU A 42 1.80 -5.56 0.68
CA GLU A 42 0.66 -5.03 -0.09
C GLU A 42 1.08 -3.93 -1.07
N LEU A 43 1.98 -3.02 -0.66
CA LEU A 43 2.52 -1.97 -1.53
C LEU A 43 3.29 -2.52 -2.73
N LYS A 44 3.86 -3.72 -2.62
CA LYS A 44 4.49 -4.42 -3.76
C LYS A 44 3.49 -4.89 -4.82
N LYS A 45 2.20 -5.04 -4.46
CA LYS A 45 1.13 -5.36 -5.41
C LYS A 45 0.63 -4.13 -6.17
N VAL A 46 1.01 -2.93 -5.74
CA VAL A 46 0.67 -1.69 -6.44
C VAL A 46 1.47 -1.65 -7.72
N ALA A 47 0.78 -1.65 -8.85
CA ALA A 47 1.37 -1.41 -10.15
C ALA A 47 1.79 0.06 -10.22
N TRP A 48 3.05 0.33 -9.89
CA TRP A 48 3.60 1.67 -10.03
C TRP A 48 3.74 1.99 -11.52
N PRO A 49 3.21 3.15 -11.95
CA PRO A 49 3.20 3.52 -13.35
C PRO A 49 4.63 3.62 -13.88
N THR A 50 4.81 3.22 -15.13
CA THR A 50 6.08 3.37 -15.83
C THR A 50 6.36 4.85 -16.09
N ARG A 51 7.63 5.22 -16.27
CA ARG A 51 8.02 6.61 -16.58
C ARG A 51 7.29 7.15 -17.82
N GLN A 52 6.99 6.28 -18.78
CA GLN A 52 6.29 6.63 -20.01
C GLN A 52 4.82 6.98 -19.75
N GLU A 53 4.12 6.22 -18.91
CA GLU A 53 2.73 6.51 -18.53
C GLU A 53 2.62 7.84 -17.79
N VAL A 54 3.53 8.10 -16.84
CA VAL A 54 3.57 9.36 -16.10
C VAL A 54 3.76 10.55 -17.05
N ILE A 55 4.67 10.43 -18.02
CA ILE A 55 4.90 11.47 -19.04
C ILE A 55 3.65 11.65 -19.91
N ALA A 56 3.05 10.56 -20.40
CA ALA A 56 1.86 10.62 -21.24
C ALA A 56 0.70 11.34 -20.53
N TYR A 57 0.41 10.97 -19.28
CA TYR A 57 -0.64 11.64 -18.50
C TYR A 57 -0.30 13.10 -18.21
N SER A 58 0.96 13.41 -17.91
CA SER A 58 1.39 14.79 -17.68
C SER A 58 1.22 15.66 -18.94
N ILE A 59 1.53 15.12 -20.13
CA ILE A 59 1.36 15.83 -21.40
C ILE A 59 -0.13 16.11 -21.65
N VAL A 60 -1.01 15.13 -21.45
CA VAL A 60 -2.46 15.32 -21.62
C VAL A 60 -2.96 16.45 -20.72
N VAL A 61 -2.59 16.43 -19.43
CA VAL A 61 -2.97 17.50 -18.49
C VAL A 61 -2.41 18.85 -18.91
N LEU A 62 -1.14 18.92 -19.32
CA LEU A 62 -0.50 20.15 -19.75
C LEU A 62 -1.23 20.78 -20.95
N VAL A 63 -1.57 19.95 -21.95
CA VAL A 63 -2.33 20.39 -23.12
C VAL A 63 -3.73 20.89 -22.72
N SER A 64 -4.45 20.14 -21.87
CA SER A 64 -5.76 20.57 -21.38
C SER A 64 -5.72 21.90 -20.65
N VAL A 65 -4.72 22.12 -19.80
CA VAL A 65 -4.52 23.39 -19.09
C VAL A 65 -4.26 24.54 -20.07
N ILE A 66 -3.39 24.33 -21.07
CA ILE A 66 -3.09 25.36 -22.09
C ILE A 66 -4.35 25.73 -22.88
N VAL A 67 -5.16 24.75 -23.27
CA VAL A 67 -6.41 25.00 -24.02
C VAL A 67 -7.36 25.87 -23.19
N ILE A 68 -7.62 25.48 -21.94
CA ILE A 68 -8.54 26.22 -21.06
C ILE A 68 -7.97 27.62 -20.77
N ALA A 69 -6.68 27.73 -20.46
CA ALA A 69 -6.03 29.01 -20.20
C ALA A 69 -6.11 29.96 -21.41
N THR A 70 -5.90 29.44 -22.62
CA THR A 70 -6.00 30.23 -23.85
C THR A 70 -7.44 30.69 -24.11
N LEU A 71 -8.43 29.83 -23.86
CA LEU A 71 -9.84 30.18 -23.99
C LEU A 71 -10.23 31.29 -23.02
N ILE A 72 -9.85 31.18 -21.74
CA ILE A 72 -10.11 32.19 -20.73
C ILE A 72 -9.41 33.51 -21.11
N PHE A 73 -8.12 33.45 -21.44
CA PHE A 73 -7.34 34.62 -21.83
C PHE A 73 -7.94 35.34 -23.05
N GLY A 74 -8.31 34.58 -24.10
CA GLY A 74 -8.93 35.14 -25.30
C GLY A 74 -10.28 35.77 -24.99
N MET A 75 -11.08 35.11 -24.15
CA MET A 75 -12.36 35.64 -23.69
C MET A 75 -12.16 36.95 -22.90
N ASP A 76 -11.29 36.96 -21.89
CA ASP A 76 -10.99 38.15 -21.10
C ASP A 76 -10.48 39.30 -21.96
N TYR A 77 -9.65 39.02 -22.96
CA TYR A 77 -9.17 40.02 -23.91
C TYR A 77 -10.31 40.65 -24.71
N VAL A 78 -11.20 39.82 -25.26
CA VAL A 78 -12.38 40.28 -26.02
C VAL A 78 -13.31 41.08 -25.12
N PHE A 79 -13.62 40.60 -23.92
CA PHE A 79 -14.47 41.30 -22.97
C PHE A 79 -13.86 42.64 -22.56
N THR A 80 -12.55 42.69 -22.30
CA THR A 80 -11.85 43.94 -21.96
C THR A 80 -12.02 44.98 -23.08
N LYS A 81 -11.76 44.59 -24.33
CA LYS A 81 -11.93 45.49 -25.48
C LYS A 81 -13.38 45.91 -25.72
N ALA A 82 -14.34 44.99 -25.58
CA ALA A 82 -15.76 45.28 -25.75
C ALA A 82 -16.26 46.27 -24.67
N VAL A 83 -15.87 46.06 -23.42
CA VAL A 83 -16.24 46.94 -22.30
C VAL A 83 -15.64 48.33 -22.46
N LEU A 84 -14.35 48.44 -22.80
CA LEU A 84 -13.70 49.74 -23.03
C LEU A 84 -14.34 50.51 -24.19
N ALA A 85 -14.67 49.81 -25.29
CA ALA A 85 -15.39 50.40 -26.43
C ALA A 85 -16.79 50.90 -26.04
N LEU A 86 -17.53 50.15 -25.21
CA LEU A 86 -18.85 50.58 -24.72
C LEU A 86 -18.77 51.82 -23.82
N PHE A 87 -17.71 51.96 -23.03
CA PHE A 87 -17.49 53.13 -22.19
C PHE A 87 -16.86 54.31 -22.93
N GLY A 88 -16.60 54.19 -24.24
CA GLY A 88 -16.02 55.25 -25.06
C GLY A 88 -14.61 55.65 -24.63
N VAL A 89 -13.92 54.77 -23.90
CA VAL A 89 -12.52 54.97 -23.49
C VAL A 89 -11.67 54.32 -24.57
N ASP A 90 -11.30 55.12 -25.56
CA ASP A 90 -10.35 54.71 -26.61
C ASP A 90 -8.95 54.61 -25.99
N VAL A 91 -8.41 53.39 -25.97
CA VAL A 91 -6.99 53.06 -25.64
C VAL A 91 -6.25 52.71 -26.91
#